data_AF-R9KUW8-F1
#
_entry.id   AF-R9KUW8-F1
#
_cell.length_a   1.000
_cell.length_b   1.000
_cell.length_c   1.000
_cell.angle_alpha   90.00
_cell.angle_beta   90.00
_cell.angle_gamma   90.00
#
_symmetry.space_group_name_H-M   'P 1'
#
loop_
_entity.id
_entity.type
_entity.pdbx_description
1 polymer ?
#
loop_
_entity_poly.entity_id
_entity_poly.type
_entity_poly.pdbx_seq_one_letter_code
_entity_poly.pdbx_strand_id
1 'polypeptide(L)'
;MIPDEKEVIDIIQNNMTDNLICRALEMRPEEITKYVCGLANVEGGYVLIGVERDNGILKVKGFQLAFDMKTVMNDVSKKLKGKILFEYGHIYVLAKNIFAIKVEKAEKKISMNDICYCYKNNSIEVCRENKKNPSTLFISYTECDAPIVDIIEKKISEKLRNRVKISRYIGLEYKDSFKTFMDTIQDHDFVLTIVSDTYLRRQACMYEVGEIIKDHHYKDKLLFVVLTEKERKYYGKNAPDKIEADIYKGATSKLEYTRYWKKQYEELEEAMKQINDYEATRQATYDLQVIGQIYRKDIGEFLQFLSDENGKSFQKLYDNDFNELIKWIFPEYEPNIFNQCDCFGILLHNSIEQLHRITKADYNQIALGIKTDSHKTGLMVFADDIAGYKQRYRLVVMDGLMAKSYVTGNNILVNNVKQEVEYFCAVFQTKSEVVLPIKYGGKVIGVFNSESEEENYYNQEMVIQLTKVLVDFADKIIELGYVGNMTQNDLPYVHIIV
;
A
#
# COMPACT_ATOMS: atom_id res chain seq x y z
N MET A 1 -0.57 -18.06 -35.28
CA MET A 1 -1.97 -18.52 -35.51
C MET A 1 -2.74 -17.36 -36.11
N ILE A 2 -3.78 -17.64 -36.90
CA ILE A 2 -4.63 -16.65 -37.57
C ILE A 2 -5.96 -16.61 -36.83
N PRO A 3 -6.56 -15.42 -36.58
CA PRO A 3 -7.85 -15.31 -35.91
C PRO A 3 -8.98 -16.06 -36.63
N ASP A 4 -10.01 -16.47 -35.91
CA ASP A 4 -11.18 -17.12 -36.49
C ASP A 4 -11.92 -16.17 -37.46
N GLU A 5 -11.93 -16.56 -38.74
CA GLU A 5 -12.56 -15.82 -39.81
C GLU A 5 -14.07 -15.59 -39.58
N LYS A 6 -14.79 -16.58 -39.01
CA LYS A 6 -16.23 -16.45 -38.75
C LYS A 6 -16.49 -15.40 -37.66
N GLU A 7 -15.66 -15.37 -36.63
CA GLU A 7 -15.76 -14.42 -35.53
C GLU A 7 -15.53 -12.99 -36.03
N VAL A 8 -14.52 -12.77 -36.87
CA VAL A 8 -14.24 -11.45 -37.45
C VAL A 8 -15.33 -11.00 -38.43
N ILE A 9 -15.89 -11.92 -39.20
CA ILE A 9 -17.05 -11.63 -40.07
C ILE A 9 -18.26 -11.22 -39.23
N ASP A 10 -18.55 -11.93 -38.14
CA ASP A 10 -19.67 -11.65 -37.23
C ASP A 10 -19.54 -10.26 -36.58
N ILE A 11 -18.35 -9.91 -36.09
CA ILE A 11 -18.04 -8.59 -35.53
C ILE A 11 -18.40 -7.48 -36.52
N ILE A 12 -18.00 -7.63 -37.79
CA ILE A 12 -18.23 -6.62 -38.83
C ILE A 12 -19.70 -6.57 -39.24
N GLN A 13 -20.36 -7.72 -39.44
CA GLN A 13 -21.74 -7.79 -39.91
C GLN A 13 -22.75 -7.34 -38.85
N ASN A 14 -22.51 -7.67 -37.58
CA ASN A 14 -23.37 -7.30 -36.46
C ASN A 14 -22.98 -5.96 -35.83
N ASN A 15 -22.00 -5.25 -36.40
CA ASN A 15 -21.52 -3.95 -35.92
C ASN A 15 -21.13 -3.95 -34.42
N MET A 16 -20.44 -5.01 -33.99
CA MET A 16 -19.95 -5.12 -32.61
C MET A 16 -18.77 -4.14 -32.40
N THR A 17 -18.78 -3.39 -31.29
CA THR A 17 -17.77 -2.34 -31.06
C THR A 17 -16.99 -2.47 -29.77
N ASP A 18 -17.26 -3.52 -29.00
CA ASP A 18 -16.59 -3.75 -27.73
C ASP A 18 -15.15 -4.22 -27.97
N ASN A 19 -14.20 -3.57 -27.30
CA ASN A 19 -12.76 -3.85 -27.39
C ASN A 19 -12.23 -3.99 -28.83
N LEU A 20 -12.74 -3.14 -29.73
CA LEU A 20 -12.42 -3.19 -31.15
C LEU A 20 -11.73 -1.90 -31.60
N ILE A 21 -10.54 -2.04 -32.18
CA ILE A 21 -9.80 -0.94 -32.81
C ILE A 21 -9.85 -1.12 -34.33
N CYS A 22 -10.43 -0.15 -35.03
CA CYS A 22 -10.49 -0.14 -36.50
C CYS A 22 -9.58 0.95 -37.09
N ARG A 23 -8.80 0.60 -38.10
CA ARG A 23 -8.00 1.55 -38.89
C ARG A 23 -8.15 1.25 -40.38
N ALA A 24 -8.42 2.27 -41.18
CA ALA A 24 -8.46 2.12 -42.64
C ALA A 24 -7.09 1.64 -43.18
N LEU A 25 -5.99 2.18 -42.63
CA LEU A 25 -4.62 1.76 -42.88
C LEU A 25 -3.75 2.10 -41.66
N GLU A 26 -2.99 1.14 -41.16
CA GLU A 26 -1.95 1.35 -40.16
C GLU A 26 -0.86 0.29 -40.37
N MET A 27 0.39 0.72 -40.43
CA MET A 27 1.54 -0.18 -40.61
C MET A 27 2.71 0.17 -39.70
N ARG A 28 2.57 1.20 -38.85
CA ARG A 28 3.64 1.62 -37.94
C ARG A 28 3.72 0.63 -36.78
N PRO A 29 4.86 -0.05 -36.57
CA PRO A 29 5.00 -1.00 -35.47
C PRO A 29 4.69 -0.37 -34.12
N GLU A 30 5.09 0.88 -33.89
CA GLU A 30 4.84 1.60 -32.64
C GLU A 30 3.36 1.73 -32.32
N GLU A 31 2.52 2.09 -33.30
CA GLU A 31 1.10 2.30 -33.08
C GLU A 31 0.35 0.98 -32.90
N ILE A 32 0.71 -0.03 -33.70
CA ILE A 32 0.15 -1.39 -33.53
C ILE A 32 0.55 -1.97 -32.17
N THR A 33 1.78 -1.72 -31.72
CA THR A 33 2.25 -2.11 -30.38
C THR A 33 1.40 -1.48 -29.29
N LYS A 34 1.05 -0.19 -29.40
CA LYS A 34 0.15 0.48 -28.45
C LYS A 34 -1.24 -0.13 -28.45
N TYR A 35 -1.78 -0.50 -29.62
CA TYR A 35 -3.10 -1.12 -29.73
C TYR A 35 -3.14 -2.49 -29.06
N VAL A 36 -2.13 -3.34 -29.36
CA VAL A 36 -1.98 -4.65 -28.72
C VAL A 36 -1.77 -4.50 -27.21
N CYS A 37 -0.88 -3.60 -26.79
CA CYS A 37 -0.63 -3.30 -25.37
C CYS A 37 -1.91 -2.86 -24.65
N GLY A 38 -2.66 -1.95 -25.27
CA GLY A 38 -3.92 -1.41 -24.78
C GLY A 38 -5.01 -2.43 -24.56
N LEU A 39 -5.21 -3.34 -25.53
CA LEU A 39 -6.23 -4.37 -25.49
C LEU A 39 -5.88 -5.50 -24.51
N ALA A 40 -4.63 -5.95 -24.50
CA ALA A 40 -4.21 -7.02 -23.58
C ALA A 40 -4.23 -6.59 -22.10
N ASN A 41 -4.11 -5.29 -21.80
CA ASN A 41 -4.24 -4.74 -20.44
C ASN A 41 -5.70 -4.56 -19.96
N VAL A 42 -6.70 -4.83 -20.81
CA VAL A 42 -8.13 -4.81 -20.44
C VAL A 42 -8.72 -6.22 -20.54
N GLU A 43 -9.75 -6.47 -21.35
CA GLU A 43 -10.37 -7.79 -21.54
C GLU A 43 -9.87 -8.53 -22.81
N GLY A 44 -8.79 -8.05 -23.45
CA GLY A 44 -8.42 -8.48 -24.80
C GLY A 44 -9.31 -7.83 -25.86
N GLY A 45 -9.20 -8.28 -27.12
CA GLY A 45 -10.04 -7.77 -28.21
C GLY A 45 -9.41 -7.88 -29.60
N TYR A 46 -9.86 -7.02 -30.51
CA TYR A 46 -9.47 -7.06 -31.93
C TYR A 46 -8.90 -5.73 -32.43
N VAL A 47 -7.86 -5.83 -33.26
CA VAL A 47 -7.42 -4.74 -34.13
C VAL A 47 -7.69 -5.16 -35.58
N LEU A 48 -8.54 -4.40 -36.28
CA LEU A 48 -8.89 -4.62 -37.68
C LEU A 48 -8.33 -3.50 -38.56
N ILE A 49 -7.43 -3.86 -39.46
CA ILE A 49 -6.80 -2.94 -40.42
C ILE A 49 -7.40 -3.19 -41.81
N GLY A 50 -7.81 -2.13 -42.49
CA GLY A 50 -8.68 -2.19 -43.67
C GLY A 50 -10.18 -2.09 -43.33
N VAL A 51 -10.51 -1.75 -42.08
CA VAL A 51 -11.88 -1.48 -41.60
C VAL A 51 -11.90 -0.11 -40.95
N GLU A 52 -12.94 0.68 -41.22
CA GLU A 52 -13.12 2.01 -40.64
C GLU A 52 -14.48 2.12 -39.97
N ARG A 53 -14.56 2.87 -38.87
CA ARG A 53 -15.83 3.19 -38.21
C ARG A 53 -16.32 4.54 -38.71
N ASP A 54 -17.40 4.54 -39.47
CA ASP A 54 -18.02 5.73 -40.06
C ASP A 54 -19.42 5.91 -39.47
N ASN A 55 -19.65 7.01 -38.73
CA ASN A 55 -20.89 7.28 -37.98
C ASN A 55 -21.36 6.10 -37.10
N GLY A 56 -20.41 5.43 -36.44
CA GLY A 56 -20.70 4.30 -35.55
C GLY A 56 -20.85 2.94 -36.26
N ILE A 57 -20.81 2.91 -37.60
CA ILE A 57 -20.97 1.70 -38.41
C ILE A 57 -19.62 1.25 -38.97
N LEU A 58 -19.31 -0.04 -38.87
CA LEU A 58 -18.11 -0.65 -39.43
C LEU A 58 -18.21 -0.79 -40.95
N LYS A 59 -17.22 -0.25 -41.68
CA LYS A 59 -17.13 -0.31 -43.15
C LYS A 59 -15.81 -0.94 -43.59
N VAL A 60 -15.90 -1.98 -44.42
CA VAL A 60 -14.72 -2.65 -44.98
C VAL A 60 -14.15 -1.84 -46.14
N LYS A 61 -12.98 -1.26 -45.93
CA LYS A 61 -12.23 -0.48 -46.93
C LYS A 61 -11.32 -1.38 -47.77
N GLY A 62 -10.76 -2.41 -47.16
CA GLY A 62 -9.83 -3.35 -47.76
C GLY A 62 -8.37 -3.04 -47.41
N PHE A 63 -7.52 -4.05 -47.49
CA PHE A 63 -6.10 -4.03 -47.17
C PHE A 63 -5.34 -4.86 -48.21
N GLN A 64 -4.22 -4.34 -48.72
CA GLN A 64 -3.49 -5.00 -49.81
C GLN A 64 -2.62 -6.14 -49.27
N LEU A 65 -2.67 -7.30 -49.93
CA LEU A 65 -1.86 -8.48 -49.56
C LEU A 65 -0.35 -8.28 -49.79
N ALA A 66 0.03 -7.27 -50.59
CA ALA A 66 1.43 -6.95 -50.86
C ALA A 66 2.14 -6.27 -49.68
N PHE A 67 1.41 -5.80 -48.67
CA PHE A 67 2.02 -5.20 -47.49
C PHE A 67 2.63 -6.26 -46.57
N ASP A 68 3.91 -6.09 -46.24
CA ASP A 68 4.64 -7.02 -45.38
C ASP A 68 4.31 -6.82 -43.90
N MET A 69 3.12 -7.28 -43.52
CA MET A 69 2.68 -7.25 -42.12
C MET A 69 3.45 -8.24 -41.24
N LYS A 70 4.13 -9.24 -41.82
CA LYS A 70 4.90 -10.21 -41.04
C LYS A 70 6.11 -9.53 -40.37
N THR A 71 6.82 -8.68 -41.11
CA THR A 71 7.93 -7.89 -40.55
C THR A 71 7.43 -6.90 -39.49
N VAL A 72 6.32 -6.21 -39.75
CA VAL A 72 5.69 -5.29 -38.78
C VAL A 72 5.34 -6.01 -37.47
N MET A 73 4.69 -7.18 -37.55
CA MET A 73 4.30 -7.94 -36.36
C MET A 73 5.49 -8.52 -35.59
N ASN A 74 6.59 -8.88 -36.27
CA ASN A 74 7.83 -9.27 -35.59
C ASN A 74 8.40 -8.14 -34.73
N ASP A 75 8.32 -6.89 -35.22
CA ASP A 75 8.78 -5.73 -34.44
C ASP A 75 7.83 -5.40 -33.29
N VAL A 76 6.52 -5.59 -33.47
CA VAL A 76 5.53 -5.50 -32.38
C VAL A 76 5.86 -6.48 -31.26
N SER A 77 6.12 -7.75 -31.59
CA SER A 77 6.50 -8.76 -30.58
C SER A 77 7.75 -8.39 -29.79
N LYS A 78 8.76 -7.79 -30.44
CA LYS A 78 10.02 -7.40 -29.78
C LYS A 78 9.87 -6.18 -28.87
N LYS A 79 8.92 -5.28 -29.16
CA LYS A 79 8.71 -4.02 -28.41
C LYS A 79 7.84 -4.20 -27.16
N LEU A 80 7.16 -5.33 -27.01
CA LEU A 80 6.32 -5.64 -25.85
C LEU A 80 7.15 -6.32 -24.75
N LYS A 81 7.10 -5.78 -23.53
CA LYS A 81 7.65 -6.43 -22.33
C LYS A 81 6.55 -7.24 -21.65
N GLY A 82 6.61 -8.58 -21.78
CA GLY A 82 5.67 -9.51 -21.15
C GLY A 82 5.33 -10.71 -22.05
N LYS A 83 4.73 -11.75 -21.48
CA LYS A 83 4.14 -12.85 -22.27
C LYS A 83 2.75 -12.43 -22.73
N ILE A 84 2.54 -12.33 -24.03
CA ILE A 84 1.25 -12.00 -24.64
C ILE A 84 0.99 -13.01 -25.74
N LEU A 85 -0.25 -13.49 -25.80
CA LEU A 85 -0.76 -14.30 -26.89
C LEU A 85 -1.56 -13.38 -27.80
N PHE A 86 -1.11 -13.24 -29.05
CA PHE A 86 -1.91 -12.62 -30.09
C PHE A 86 -1.78 -13.40 -31.40
N GLU A 87 -2.89 -13.47 -32.11
CA GLU A 87 -3.00 -14.12 -33.41
C GLU A 87 -3.18 -13.05 -34.47
N TYR A 88 -2.60 -13.24 -35.65
CA TYR A 88 -2.76 -12.27 -36.72
C TYR A 88 -2.75 -12.92 -38.10
N GLY A 89 -3.43 -12.29 -39.04
CA GLY A 89 -3.42 -12.72 -40.43
C GLY A 89 -4.39 -11.95 -41.30
N HIS A 90 -4.36 -12.26 -42.59
CA HIS A 90 -5.31 -11.73 -43.56
C HIS A 90 -6.61 -12.51 -43.51
N ILE A 91 -7.73 -11.80 -43.56
CA ILE A 91 -9.09 -12.37 -43.56
C ILE A 91 -9.86 -11.76 -44.73
N TYR A 92 -10.66 -12.57 -45.43
CA TYR A 92 -11.43 -12.12 -46.58
C TYR A 92 -12.89 -11.84 -46.18
N VAL A 93 -13.28 -10.56 -46.16
CA VAL A 93 -14.59 -10.11 -45.70
C VAL A 93 -15.25 -9.21 -46.73
N LEU A 94 -16.51 -9.49 -47.09
CA LEU A 94 -17.31 -8.68 -48.03
C LEU A 94 -16.55 -8.34 -49.34
N ALA A 95 -15.96 -9.37 -49.96
CA ALA A 95 -15.16 -9.30 -51.18
C ALA A 95 -13.82 -8.52 -51.10
N LYS A 96 -13.35 -8.20 -49.89
CA LYS A 96 -12.09 -7.47 -49.66
C LYS A 96 -11.24 -8.18 -48.62
N ASN A 97 -9.91 -8.13 -48.78
CA ASN A 97 -8.99 -8.57 -47.73
C ASN A 97 -8.91 -7.51 -46.64
N ILE A 98 -8.82 -7.93 -45.38
CA ILE A 98 -8.43 -7.10 -44.24
C ILE A 98 -7.30 -7.79 -43.48
N PHE A 99 -6.65 -7.09 -42.57
CA PHE A 99 -5.68 -7.68 -41.65
C PHE A 99 -6.22 -7.60 -40.22
N ALA A 100 -6.35 -8.75 -39.57
CA ALA A 100 -6.89 -8.87 -38.23
C ALA A 100 -5.80 -9.28 -37.25
N ILE A 101 -5.85 -8.70 -36.05
CA ILE A 101 -5.03 -9.07 -34.90
C ILE A 101 -5.98 -9.34 -33.73
N LYS A 102 -6.02 -10.59 -33.26
CA LYS A 102 -6.73 -10.99 -32.04
C LYS A 102 -5.75 -10.93 -30.88
N VAL A 103 -6.14 -10.22 -29.83
CA VAL A 103 -5.31 -9.99 -28.64
C VAL A 103 -6.01 -10.61 -27.45
N GLU A 104 -5.36 -11.59 -26.82
CA GLU A 104 -5.86 -12.17 -25.58
C GLU A 104 -5.56 -11.25 -24.39
N LYS A 105 -6.41 -11.32 -23.37
CA LYS A 105 -6.14 -10.66 -22.08
C LYS A 105 -4.83 -11.20 -21.50
N ALA A 106 -3.95 -10.30 -21.09
CA ALA A 106 -2.71 -10.67 -20.41
C ALA A 106 -2.99 -10.98 -18.93
N GLU A 107 -2.33 -12.02 -18.39
CA GLU A 107 -2.43 -12.37 -16.97
C GLU A 107 -1.81 -11.31 -16.04
N LYS A 108 -0.77 -10.62 -16.52
CA LYS A 108 -0.09 -9.51 -15.85
C LYS A 108 -0.06 -8.30 -16.78
N LYS A 109 -0.08 -7.08 -16.23
CA LYS A 109 0.01 -5.85 -17.03
C LYS A 109 1.29 -5.82 -17.86
N ILE A 110 1.14 -5.42 -19.11
CA ILE A 110 2.20 -5.34 -20.12
C ILE A 110 2.51 -3.89 -20.46
N SER A 111 3.77 -3.62 -20.81
CA SER A 111 4.24 -2.28 -21.14
C SER A 111 5.01 -2.24 -22.45
N MET A 112 4.98 -1.07 -23.08
CA MET A 112 5.82 -0.72 -24.23
C MET A 112 6.70 0.45 -23.79
N ASN A 113 8.03 0.28 -23.85
CA ASN A 113 9.00 1.26 -23.35
C ASN A 113 8.68 1.75 -21.92
N ASP A 114 8.29 0.82 -21.04
CA ASP A 114 7.93 1.07 -19.63
C ASP A 114 6.67 1.93 -19.42
N ILE A 115 5.91 2.15 -20.49
CA ILE A 115 4.59 2.81 -20.44
C ILE A 115 3.50 1.75 -20.63
N CYS A 116 2.58 1.67 -19.68
CA CYS A 116 1.38 0.85 -19.82
C CYS A 116 0.32 1.61 -20.62
N TYR A 117 -0.33 0.94 -21.57
CA TYR A 117 -1.43 1.48 -22.37
C TYR A 117 -2.72 0.70 -22.09
N CYS A 118 -3.87 1.38 -22.10
CA CYS A 118 -5.18 0.83 -21.81
C CYS A 118 -6.17 1.27 -22.90
N TYR A 119 -7.00 0.35 -23.40
CA TYR A 119 -8.10 0.70 -24.30
C TYR A 119 -9.25 1.34 -23.53
N LYS A 120 -9.68 2.55 -23.97
CA LYS A 120 -10.82 3.27 -23.39
C LYS A 120 -11.53 4.08 -24.46
N ASN A 121 -12.86 3.98 -24.52
CA ASN A 121 -13.71 4.76 -25.43
C ASN A 121 -13.21 4.78 -26.89
N ASN A 122 -12.88 3.62 -27.47
CA ASN A 122 -12.40 3.49 -28.86
C ASN A 122 -11.04 4.15 -29.14
N SER A 123 -10.25 4.42 -28.09
CA SER A 123 -8.91 5.00 -28.17
C SER A 123 -7.95 4.27 -27.24
N ILE A 124 -6.65 4.44 -27.47
CA ILE A 124 -5.61 3.99 -26.55
C ILE A 124 -5.13 5.17 -25.74
N GLU A 125 -5.25 5.05 -24.42
CA GLU A 125 -4.73 6.01 -23.46
C GLU A 125 -3.55 5.37 -22.71
N VAL A 126 -2.62 6.19 -22.24
CA VAL A 126 -1.65 5.71 -21.24
C VAL A 126 -2.45 5.28 -20.01
N CYS A 127 -2.23 4.06 -19.52
CA CYS A 127 -2.69 3.64 -18.19
C CYS A 127 -1.92 4.50 -17.18
N ARG A 128 -2.32 5.75 -17.02
CA ARG A 128 -2.01 6.49 -15.81
C ARG A 128 -2.76 5.70 -14.76
N GLU A 129 -2.03 5.08 -13.84
CA GLU A 129 -2.62 4.89 -12.52
C GLU A 129 -3.24 6.25 -12.20
N ASN A 130 -4.56 6.27 -12.01
CA ASN A 130 -5.15 7.45 -11.41
C ASN A 130 -4.29 7.68 -10.17
N LYS A 131 -3.57 8.81 -10.12
CA LYS A 131 -3.32 9.46 -8.84
C LYS A 131 -4.73 9.71 -8.32
N LYS A 132 -5.34 8.71 -7.69
CA LYS A 132 -6.37 8.93 -6.70
C LYS A 132 -5.74 9.99 -5.82
N ASN A 133 -6.44 11.12 -5.64
CA ASN A 133 -6.09 11.97 -4.52
C ASN A 133 -5.94 11.05 -3.30
N PRO A 134 -4.91 11.28 -2.46
CA PRO A 134 -4.71 10.45 -1.28
C PRO A 134 -6.04 10.30 -0.55
N SER A 135 -6.43 9.06 -0.25
CA SER A 135 -7.70 8.84 0.46
C SER A 135 -7.66 9.63 1.77
N THR A 136 -8.76 10.24 2.16
CA THR A 136 -8.80 11.05 3.38
C THR A 136 -9.21 10.19 4.57
N LEU A 137 -8.44 10.24 5.66
CA LEU A 137 -8.72 9.54 6.91
C LEU A 137 -8.86 10.55 8.04
N PHE A 138 -10.06 10.69 8.59
CA PHE A 138 -10.30 11.50 9.78
C PHE A 138 -10.15 10.66 11.05
N ILE A 139 -9.38 11.09 12.04
CA ILE A 139 -9.29 10.43 13.34
C ILE A 139 -10.09 11.23 14.38
N SER A 140 -11.18 10.63 14.87
CA SER A 140 -12.02 11.16 15.95
C SER A 140 -11.56 10.58 17.29
N TYR A 141 -11.20 11.45 18.22
CA TYR A 141 -10.67 11.07 19.53
C TYR A 141 -10.91 12.20 20.55
N THR A 142 -10.76 11.90 21.84
CA THR A 142 -10.74 12.93 22.89
C THR A 142 -9.31 13.33 23.22
N GLU A 143 -9.07 14.60 23.57
CA GLU A 143 -7.73 15.17 23.75
C GLU A 143 -6.81 14.35 24.66
N CYS A 144 -7.33 13.76 25.73
CA CYS A 144 -6.54 12.92 26.64
C CYS A 144 -5.99 11.65 25.98
N ASP A 145 -6.59 11.17 24.90
CA ASP A 145 -6.17 9.99 24.13
C ASP A 145 -5.15 10.33 23.03
N ALA A 146 -4.68 11.58 22.94
CA ALA A 146 -3.66 12.01 21.99
C ALA A 146 -2.42 11.09 21.92
N PRO A 147 -1.86 10.59 23.05
CA PRO A 147 -0.69 9.70 23.01
C PRO A 147 -0.95 8.40 22.24
N ILE A 148 -2.19 7.89 22.26
CA ILE A 148 -2.59 6.71 21.51
C ILE A 148 -2.74 7.06 20.03
N VAL A 149 -3.37 8.19 19.73
CA VAL A 149 -3.58 8.67 18.36
C VAL A 149 -2.25 8.93 17.67
N ASP A 150 -1.28 9.53 18.36
CA ASP A 150 0.06 9.78 17.81
C ASP A 150 0.76 8.48 17.37
N ILE A 151 0.57 7.39 18.12
CA ILE A 151 1.11 6.08 17.76
C ILE A 151 0.43 5.54 16.49
N ILE A 152 -0.90 5.59 16.43
CA ILE A 152 -1.68 5.09 15.30
C ILE A 152 -1.36 5.91 14.05
N GLU A 153 -1.44 7.23 14.14
CA GLU A 153 -1.18 8.18 13.05
C GLU A 153 0.23 7.97 12.49
N LYS A 154 1.24 7.88 13.35
CA LYS A 154 2.63 7.61 12.94
C LYS A 154 2.73 6.30 12.18
N LYS A 155 2.13 5.22 12.68
CA LYS A 155 2.21 3.89 12.05
C LYS A 155 1.51 3.83 10.70
N ILE A 156 0.31 4.41 10.60
CA ILE A 156 -0.43 4.52 9.34
C ILE A 156 0.36 5.37 8.34
N SER A 157 0.89 6.52 8.77
CA SER A 157 1.69 7.41 7.93
C SER A 157 2.98 6.75 7.42
N GLU A 158 3.69 6.00 8.29
CA GLU A 158 4.90 5.26 7.91
C GLU A 158 4.63 4.22 6.81
N LYS A 159 3.48 3.53 6.88
CA LYS A 159 3.11 2.46 5.95
C LYS A 159 2.50 2.95 4.66
N LEU A 160 1.62 3.95 4.74
CA LEU A 160 0.84 4.42 3.60
C LEU A 160 1.44 5.65 2.93
N ARG A 161 2.33 6.38 3.61
CA ARG A 161 3.00 7.59 3.09
C ARG A 161 1.97 8.53 2.44
N ASN A 162 2.16 8.85 1.17
CA ASN A 162 1.31 9.77 0.41
C ASN A 162 0.03 9.13 -0.15
N ARG A 163 -0.33 7.90 0.25
CA ARG A 163 -1.58 7.24 -0.18
C ARG A 163 -2.79 7.67 0.65
N VAL A 164 -2.55 8.21 1.85
CA VAL A 164 -3.59 8.66 2.76
C VAL A 164 -3.27 10.06 3.28
N LYS A 165 -4.27 10.93 3.34
CA LYS A 165 -4.19 12.23 4.00
C LYS A 165 -4.91 12.09 5.34
N ILE A 166 -4.15 12.09 6.42
CA ILE A 166 -4.70 11.99 7.77
C ILE A 166 -5.04 13.39 8.28
N SER A 167 -6.23 13.54 8.84
CA SER A 167 -6.68 14.72 9.58
C SER A 167 -7.19 14.26 10.93
N ARG A 168 -7.05 15.09 11.95
CA ARG A 168 -7.60 14.83 13.28
C ARG A 168 -8.00 16.14 13.92
N TYR A 169 -8.94 16.09 14.85
CA TYR A 169 -9.33 17.27 15.60
C TYR A 169 -8.28 17.59 16.67
N ILE A 170 -7.52 18.68 16.48
CA ILE A 170 -6.51 19.18 17.44
C ILE A 170 -7.09 20.35 18.28
N GLY A 171 -8.33 20.76 18.01
CA GLY A 171 -8.95 21.97 18.52
C GLY A 171 -9.41 22.89 17.39
N LEU A 172 -10.06 24.00 17.73
CA LEU A 172 -10.42 25.07 16.79
C LEU A 172 -9.33 26.13 16.78
N GLU A 173 -8.91 26.61 15.60
CA GLU A 173 -8.08 27.81 15.55
C GLU A 173 -8.89 29.04 16.01
N TYR A 174 -8.19 30.12 16.33
CA TYR A 174 -8.83 31.34 16.79
C TYR A 174 -9.83 31.88 15.73
N LYS A 175 -11.13 31.86 16.07
CA LYS A 175 -12.30 32.20 15.24
C LYS A 175 -12.85 31.10 14.32
N ASP A 176 -12.34 29.86 14.41
CA ASP A 176 -12.95 28.76 13.70
C ASP A 176 -14.31 28.36 14.30
N SER A 177 -15.21 27.92 13.42
CA SER A 177 -16.52 27.41 13.78
C SER A 177 -16.44 25.90 13.95
N PHE A 178 -16.73 25.41 15.17
CA PHE A 178 -16.90 23.98 15.46
C PHE A 178 -17.80 23.30 14.42
N LYS A 179 -18.92 23.95 14.08
CA LYS A 179 -19.90 23.45 13.13
C LYS A 179 -19.32 23.29 11.73
N THR A 180 -18.55 24.28 11.27
CA THR A 180 -17.94 24.27 9.93
C THR A 180 -16.87 23.19 9.82
N PHE A 181 -16.14 22.90 10.89
CA PHE A 181 -15.23 21.77 10.96
C PHE A 181 -15.97 20.42 10.90
N MET A 182 -17.08 20.29 11.65
CA MET A 182 -17.89 19.07 11.68
C MET A 182 -18.51 18.71 10.32
N ASP A 183 -18.93 19.72 9.56
CA ASP A 183 -19.45 19.52 8.19
C ASP A 183 -18.39 18.82 7.29
N THR A 184 -17.09 19.02 7.54
CA THR A 184 -16.02 18.40 6.74
C THR A 184 -15.79 16.92 7.02
N ILE A 185 -16.30 16.38 8.14
CA ILE A 185 -16.12 14.95 8.48
C ILE A 185 -16.81 14.07 7.43
N GLN A 186 -17.95 14.52 6.90
CA GLN A 186 -18.69 13.80 5.86
C GLN A 186 -17.94 13.72 4.53
N ASP A 187 -17.01 14.65 4.28
CA ASP A 187 -16.17 14.69 3.07
C ASP A 187 -14.96 13.75 3.14
N HIS A 188 -14.72 13.09 4.28
CA HIS A 188 -13.64 12.13 4.42
C HIS A 188 -14.04 10.75 3.88
N ASP A 189 -13.11 10.08 3.18
CA ASP A 189 -13.33 8.73 2.67
C ASP A 189 -13.52 7.74 3.83
N PHE A 190 -12.81 7.96 4.94
CA PHE A 190 -12.79 7.11 6.12
C PHE A 190 -12.76 7.91 7.42
N VAL A 191 -13.41 7.39 8.45
CA VAL A 191 -13.37 7.93 9.81
C VAL A 191 -12.90 6.83 10.77
N LEU A 192 -11.85 7.08 11.53
CA LEU A 192 -11.35 6.21 12.58
C LEU A 192 -11.68 6.79 13.96
N THR A 193 -12.53 6.10 14.71
CA THR A 193 -12.90 6.51 16.07
C THR A 193 -12.08 5.79 17.13
N ILE A 194 -11.49 6.55 18.05
CA ILE A 194 -10.79 6.01 19.22
C ILE A 194 -11.77 5.96 20.40
N VAL A 195 -12.27 4.76 20.70
CA VAL A 195 -13.34 4.53 21.67
C VAL A 195 -12.76 4.27 23.06
N SER A 196 -12.90 5.26 23.95
CA SER A 196 -12.55 5.22 25.38
C SER A 196 -13.76 5.61 26.25
N ASP A 197 -13.67 5.41 27.57
CA ASP A 197 -14.74 5.85 28.50
C ASP A 197 -14.95 7.37 28.43
N THR A 198 -13.86 8.13 28.35
CA THR A 198 -13.89 9.60 28.21
C THR A 198 -14.50 10.03 26.88
N TYR A 199 -14.19 9.34 25.78
CA TYR A 199 -14.79 9.58 24.47
C TYR A 199 -16.32 9.44 24.50
N LEU A 200 -16.83 8.33 25.04
CA LEU A 200 -18.27 8.03 25.11
C LEU A 200 -19.07 8.98 26.02
N ARG A 201 -18.38 9.74 26.89
CA ARG A 201 -18.97 10.75 27.80
C ARG A 201 -18.77 12.19 27.30
N ARG A 202 -18.07 12.42 26.19
CA ARG A 202 -17.78 13.76 25.68
C ARG A 202 -18.84 14.18 24.66
N GLN A 203 -19.48 15.33 24.91
CA GLN A 203 -20.58 15.81 24.07
C GLN A 203 -20.14 16.07 22.62
N ALA A 204 -18.97 16.68 22.43
CA ALA A 204 -18.40 16.92 21.10
C ALA A 204 -18.23 15.62 20.31
N CYS A 205 -17.65 14.58 20.93
CA CYS A 205 -17.44 13.27 20.31
C CYS A 205 -18.76 12.56 19.99
N MET A 206 -19.75 12.64 20.89
CA MET A 206 -21.05 12.02 20.62
C MET A 206 -21.89 12.78 19.59
N TYR A 207 -21.69 14.09 19.48
CA TYR A 207 -22.22 14.88 18.37
C TYR A 207 -21.59 14.44 17.03
N GLU A 208 -20.27 14.27 16.96
CA GLU A 208 -19.56 13.74 15.77
C GLU A 208 -20.12 12.39 15.33
N VAL A 209 -20.26 11.46 16.27
CA VAL A 209 -20.86 10.15 16.04
C VAL A 209 -22.29 10.28 15.49
N GLY A 210 -23.09 11.18 16.07
CA GLY A 210 -24.44 11.47 15.60
C GLY A 210 -24.49 11.97 14.15
N GLU A 211 -23.54 12.81 13.73
CA GLU A 211 -23.44 13.26 12.34
C GLU A 211 -23.01 12.15 11.38
N ILE A 212 -22.13 11.25 11.81
CA ILE A 212 -21.68 10.10 11.01
C ILE A 212 -22.82 9.10 10.80
N ILE A 213 -23.55 8.76 11.87
CA ILE A 213 -24.63 7.75 11.84
C ILE A 213 -25.84 8.18 10.98
N LYS A 214 -25.98 9.48 10.67
CA LYS A 214 -27.01 9.96 9.73
C LYS A 214 -26.80 9.47 8.29
N ASP A 215 -25.57 9.13 7.89
CA ASP A 215 -25.30 8.53 6.57
C ASP A 215 -25.72 7.06 6.59
N HIS A 216 -26.66 6.64 5.72
CA HIS A 216 -27.10 5.25 5.65
C HIS A 216 -25.99 4.24 5.30
N HIS A 217 -24.83 4.70 4.79
CA HIS A 217 -23.64 3.90 4.49
C HIS A 217 -22.49 4.16 5.47
N TYR A 218 -22.75 4.72 6.67
CA TYR A 218 -21.69 5.04 7.63
C TYR A 218 -20.82 3.84 8.00
N LYS A 219 -21.39 2.62 7.96
CA LYS A 219 -20.67 1.36 8.22
C LYS A 219 -19.55 1.08 7.23
N ASP A 220 -19.64 1.60 6.01
CA ASP A 220 -18.65 1.42 4.95
C ASP A 220 -17.46 2.39 5.08
N LYS A 221 -17.56 3.38 5.99
CA LYS A 221 -16.54 4.42 6.20
C LYS A 221 -16.00 4.46 7.63
N LEU A 222 -16.77 3.97 8.62
CA LEU A 222 -16.46 4.08 10.04
C LEU A 222 -15.65 2.88 10.54
N LEU A 223 -14.40 3.15 10.89
CA LEU A 223 -13.52 2.26 11.62
C LEU A 223 -13.47 2.67 13.10
N PHE A 224 -13.08 1.73 13.97
CA PHE A 224 -12.91 2.05 15.38
C PHE A 224 -11.83 1.21 16.06
N VAL A 225 -11.20 1.81 17.08
CA VAL A 225 -10.24 1.16 17.99
C VAL A 225 -10.78 1.29 19.40
N VAL A 226 -10.94 0.15 20.09
CA VAL A 226 -11.45 0.15 21.46
C VAL A 226 -10.28 0.13 22.44
N LEU A 227 -10.24 1.11 23.34
CA LEU A 227 -9.20 1.23 24.35
C LEU A 227 -9.55 0.43 25.61
N THR A 228 -8.50 -0.06 26.26
CA THR A 228 -8.58 -0.80 27.52
C THR A 228 -7.63 -0.18 28.54
N GLU A 229 -7.67 -0.66 29.78
CA GLU A 229 -6.72 -0.20 30.80
C GLU A 229 -5.25 -0.55 30.48
N LYS A 230 -4.99 -1.46 29.54
CA LYS A 230 -3.62 -1.82 29.13
C LYS A 230 -2.90 -0.67 28.44
N GLU A 231 -3.64 0.24 27.82
CA GLU A 231 -3.09 1.39 27.10
C GLU A 231 -2.63 2.51 28.05
N ARG A 232 -2.98 2.46 29.34
CA ARG A 232 -2.59 3.46 30.36
C ARG A 232 -1.08 3.75 30.37
N LYS A 233 -0.24 2.76 30.06
CA LYS A 233 1.22 2.88 29.94
C LYS A 233 1.69 3.96 28.96
N TYR A 234 0.87 4.34 27.96
CA TYR A 234 1.21 5.35 26.95
C TYR A 234 0.83 6.79 27.36
N TYR A 235 0.00 6.97 28.38
CA TYR A 235 -0.54 8.29 28.76
C TYR A 235 0.39 9.10 29.68
N GLY A 236 1.44 8.47 30.23
CA GLY A 236 2.33 9.11 31.19
C GLY A 236 1.58 9.61 32.44
N LYS A 237 1.78 10.88 32.80
CA LYS A 237 1.17 11.49 34.00
C LYS A 237 -0.25 12.04 33.79
N ASN A 238 -0.72 12.11 32.54
CA ASN A 238 -1.98 12.75 32.18
C ASN A 238 -3.09 11.73 31.86
N ALA A 239 -2.97 10.51 32.37
CA ALA A 239 -3.97 9.47 32.14
C ALA A 239 -5.31 9.85 32.80
N PRO A 240 -6.45 9.67 32.13
CA PRO A 240 -7.75 9.84 32.75
C PRO A 240 -7.97 8.78 33.84
N ASP A 241 -8.92 9.03 34.75
CA ASP A 241 -9.26 8.09 35.83
C ASP A 241 -9.64 6.71 35.29
N LYS A 242 -10.41 6.68 34.19
CA LYS A 242 -10.83 5.48 33.48
C LYS A 242 -10.59 5.64 31.97
N ILE A 243 -9.98 4.63 31.35
CA ILE A 243 -9.74 4.58 29.89
C ILE A 243 -10.67 3.55 29.24
N GLU A 244 -10.83 2.38 29.87
CA GLU A 244 -11.53 1.25 29.26
C GLU A 244 -13.00 1.56 28.94
N ALA A 245 -13.36 1.38 27.66
CA ALA A 245 -14.75 1.42 27.22
C ALA A 245 -15.37 0.03 27.43
N ASP A 246 -16.26 -0.10 28.41
CA ASP A 246 -16.85 -1.38 28.86
C ASP A 246 -17.93 -1.94 27.91
N ILE A 247 -17.77 -1.74 26.61
CA ILE A 247 -18.79 -2.03 25.58
C ILE A 247 -19.03 -3.55 25.39
N TYR A 248 -18.03 -4.38 25.72
CA TYR A 248 -18.10 -5.84 25.58
C TYR A 248 -18.42 -6.57 26.90
N LYS A 249 -18.58 -5.86 28.03
CA LYS A 249 -18.88 -6.46 29.35
C LYS A 249 -20.36 -6.78 29.56
N GLY A 250 -21.23 -6.46 28.59
CA GLY A 250 -22.65 -6.82 28.56
C GLY A 250 -23.59 -5.62 28.47
N ALA A 251 -24.90 -5.89 28.41
CA ALA A 251 -25.93 -4.86 28.24
C ALA A 251 -25.95 -3.83 29.38
N THR A 252 -25.68 -4.26 30.62
CA THR A 252 -25.65 -3.37 31.79
C THR A 252 -24.56 -2.30 31.68
N SER A 253 -23.37 -2.66 31.24
CA SER A 253 -22.26 -1.71 31.04
C SER A 253 -22.58 -0.71 29.93
N LYS A 254 -23.23 -1.13 28.85
CA LYS A 254 -23.68 -0.23 27.78
C LYS A 254 -24.71 0.79 28.29
N LEU A 255 -25.64 0.36 29.15
CA LEU A 255 -26.63 1.24 29.78
C LEU A 255 -26.02 2.31 30.70
N GLU A 256 -24.78 2.15 31.17
CA GLU A 256 -24.12 3.18 31.98
C GLU A 256 -23.89 4.47 31.19
N TYR A 257 -23.55 4.37 29.90
CA TYR A 257 -23.40 5.55 29.03
C TYR A 257 -24.75 6.19 28.74
N THR A 258 -25.79 5.41 28.47
CA THR A 258 -27.16 5.91 28.33
C THR A 258 -27.63 6.61 29.62
N ARG A 259 -27.34 6.04 30.79
CA ARG A 259 -27.69 6.63 32.10
C ARG A 259 -26.92 7.92 32.35
N TYR A 260 -25.66 7.98 31.96
CA TYR A 260 -24.86 9.20 32.05
C TYR A 260 -25.48 10.33 31.23
N TRP A 261 -25.80 10.09 29.96
CA TRP A 261 -26.41 11.09 29.08
C TRP A 261 -27.82 11.51 29.54
N LYS A 262 -28.60 10.56 30.07
CA LYS A 262 -29.89 10.86 30.72
C LYS A 262 -29.72 11.83 31.89
N LYS A 263 -28.74 11.58 32.77
CA LYS A 263 -28.46 12.44 33.92
C LYS A 263 -28.05 13.84 33.48
N GLN A 264 -27.18 13.97 32.47
CA GLN A 264 -26.79 15.28 31.92
C GLN A 264 -27.99 16.03 31.33
N TYR A 265 -28.90 15.32 30.65
CA TYR A 265 -30.15 15.90 30.14
C TYR A 265 -31.03 16.43 31.28
N GLU A 266 -31.27 15.62 32.31
CA GLU A 266 -32.13 15.98 33.46
C GLU A 266 -31.55 17.14 34.26
N GLU A 267 -30.22 17.19 34.46
CA GLU A 267 -29.53 18.30 35.14
C GLU A 267 -29.69 19.63 34.39
N LEU A 268 -29.50 19.62 33.06
CA LEU A 268 -29.66 20.82 32.24
C LEU A 268 -31.12 21.27 32.17
N GLU A 269 -32.06 20.32 32.01
CA GLU A 269 -33.49 20.62 31.98
C GLU A 269 -33.95 21.27 33.29
N GLU A 270 -33.49 20.77 34.43
CA GLU A 270 -33.82 21.33 35.74
C GLU A 270 -33.21 22.71 35.95
N ALA A 271 -31.95 22.93 35.56
CA ALA A 271 -31.31 24.24 35.61
C ALA A 271 -32.07 25.28 34.76
N MET A 272 -32.55 24.89 33.57
CA MET A 272 -33.36 25.76 32.72
C MET A 272 -34.73 26.09 33.37
N LYS A 273 -35.39 25.10 33.98
CA LYS A 273 -36.65 25.31 34.71
C LYS A 273 -36.49 26.29 35.87
N GLN A 274 -35.36 26.25 36.58
CA GLN A 274 -35.08 27.16 37.69
C GLN A 274 -34.90 28.62 37.24
N ILE A 275 -34.35 28.85 36.04
CA ILE A 275 -34.24 30.20 35.45
C ILE A 275 -35.63 30.72 35.04
N ASN A 276 -36.50 29.83 34.52
CA ASN A 276 -37.88 30.12 34.12
C ASN A 276 -38.04 31.32 33.17
N ASP A 277 -37.08 31.49 32.25
CA ASP A 277 -37.09 32.52 31.22
C ASP A 277 -36.67 31.90 29.88
N TYR A 278 -37.58 31.93 28.90
CA TYR A 278 -37.37 31.30 27.60
C TYR A 278 -36.32 32.03 26.74
N GLU A 279 -36.29 33.37 26.79
CA GLU A 279 -35.31 34.12 26.00
C GLU A 279 -33.90 33.92 26.55
N ALA A 280 -33.76 33.92 27.88
CA ALA A 280 -32.49 33.66 28.55
C ALA A 280 -31.99 32.22 28.34
N THR A 281 -32.89 31.25 28.21
CA THR A 281 -32.54 29.83 28.05
C THR A 281 -32.51 29.36 26.60
N ARG A 282 -32.66 30.25 25.61
CA ARG A 282 -32.71 29.87 24.19
C ARG A 282 -31.51 29.03 23.73
N GLN A 283 -30.29 29.42 24.15
CA GLN A 283 -29.07 28.68 23.79
C GLN A 283 -29.00 27.32 24.51
N ALA A 284 -29.32 27.29 25.81
CA ALA A 284 -29.39 26.04 26.57
C ALA A 284 -30.44 25.08 26.01
N THR A 285 -31.54 25.59 25.44
CA THR A 285 -32.55 24.77 24.74
C THR A 285 -31.95 24.01 23.55
N TYR A 286 -31.03 24.62 22.80
CA TYR A 286 -30.33 23.94 21.71
C TYR A 286 -29.42 22.83 22.25
N ASP A 287 -28.65 23.11 23.30
CA ASP A 287 -27.77 22.11 23.92
C ASP A 287 -28.58 20.94 24.51
N LEU A 288 -29.74 21.22 25.11
CA LEU A 288 -30.68 20.21 25.61
C LEU A 288 -31.21 19.32 24.48
N GLN A 289 -31.50 19.87 23.30
CA GLN A 289 -31.88 19.09 22.13
C GLN A 289 -30.75 18.15 21.67
N VAL A 290 -29.51 18.65 21.62
CA VAL A 290 -28.33 17.84 21.26
C VAL A 290 -28.12 16.70 22.26
N ILE A 291 -28.10 17.01 23.56
CA ILE A 291 -27.96 15.99 24.62
C ILE A 291 -29.12 14.99 24.57
N GLY A 292 -30.34 15.47 24.32
CA GLY A 292 -31.52 14.63 24.18
C GLY A 292 -31.44 13.67 22.99
N GLN A 293 -30.89 14.12 21.87
CA GLN A 293 -30.64 13.30 20.69
C GLN A 293 -29.57 12.23 20.97
N ILE A 294 -28.46 12.60 21.61
CA ILE A 294 -27.40 11.68 22.03
C ILE A 294 -27.97 10.60 22.95
N TYR A 295 -28.67 11.00 24.02
CA TYR A 295 -29.26 10.12 25.02
C TYR A 295 -30.25 9.12 24.42
N ARG A 296 -31.20 9.61 23.61
CA ARG A 296 -32.35 8.81 23.15
C ARG A 296 -32.03 7.93 21.95
N LYS A 297 -31.02 8.29 21.14
CA LYS A 297 -30.73 7.60 19.88
C LYS A 297 -29.24 7.32 19.70
N ASP A 298 -28.42 8.37 19.54
CA ASP A 298 -27.10 8.22 18.93
C ASP A 298 -26.16 7.30 19.73
N ILE A 299 -26.12 7.44 21.07
CA ILE A 299 -25.28 6.57 21.90
C ILE A 299 -25.70 5.10 21.83
N GLY A 300 -27.01 4.85 21.76
CA GLY A 300 -27.55 3.48 21.71
C GLY A 300 -27.23 2.79 20.39
N GLU A 301 -27.46 3.50 19.29
CA GLU A 301 -27.14 3.04 17.93
C GLU A 301 -25.63 2.81 17.74
N PHE A 302 -24.81 3.73 18.25
CA PHE A 302 -23.36 3.59 18.19
C PHE A 302 -22.84 2.41 19.01
N LEU A 303 -23.28 2.27 20.27
CA LEU A 303 -22.88 1.13 21.12
C LEU A 303 -23.35 -0.21 20.55
N GLN A 304 -24.50 -0.23 19.85
CA GLN A 304 -24.96 -1.41 19.15
C GLN A 304 -24.05 -1.74 17.96
N PHE A 305 -23.71 -0.75 17.13
CA PHE A 305 -22.74 -0.89 16.03
C PHE A 305 -21.39 -1.42 16.53
N LEU A 306 -20.82 -0.83 17.58
CA LEU A 306 -19.54 -1.26 18.15
C LEU A 306 -19.59 -2.68 18.74
N SER A 307 -20.76 -3.12 19.18
CA SER A 307 -20.96 -4.45 19.78
C SER A 307 -21.20 -5.52 18.73
N ASP A 308 -21.83 -5.18 17.61
CA ASP A 308 -22.13 -6.11 16.51
C ASP A 308 -20.90 -6.32 15.62
N GLU A 309 -20.12 -5.27 15.39
CA GLU A 309 -18.87 -5.32 14.65
C GLU A 309 -17.72 -5.79 15.55
N ASN A 310 -16.90 -6.74 15.08
CA ASN A 310 -15.77 -7.30 15.84
C ASN A 310 -14.57 -6.34 15.88
N GLY A 311 -14.75 -5.19 16.53
CA GLY A 311 -13.72 -4.20 16.76
C GLY A 311 -12.52 -4.77 17.47
N LYS A 312 -11.32 -4.44 17.00
CA LYS A 312 -10.09 -4.87 17.65
C LYS A 312 -9.69 -3.87 18.74
N SER A 313 -9.15 -4.38 19.84
CA SER A 313 -8.50 -3.54 20.83
C SER A 313 -7.23 -2.91 20.24
N PHE A 314 -6.82 -1.77 20.79
CA PHE A 314 -5.56 -1.13 20.40
C PHE A 314 -4.38 -2.11 20.45
N GLN A 315 -4.19 -2.84 21.55
CA GLN A 315 -3.08 -3.79 21.65
C GLN A 315 -3.08 -4.83 20.52
N LYS A 316 -4.24 -5.34 20.10
CA LYS A 316 -4.30 -6.33 19.01
C LYS A 316 -3.92 -5.72 17.65
N LEU A 317 -4.36 -4.50 17.37
CA LEU A 317 -3.94 -3.77 16.18
C LEU A 317 -2.46 -3.38 16.25
N TYR A 318 -1.96 -3.02 17.43
CA TYR A 318 -0.57 -2.70 17.63
C TYR A 318 0.34 -3.91 17.37
N ASP A 319 -0.05 -5.10 17.87
CA ASP A 319 0.68 -6.35 17.69
C ASP A 319 0.76 -6.80 16.21
N ASN A 320 -0.25 -6.48 15.40
CA ASN A 320 -0.26 -6.75 13.95
C ASN A 320 0.26 -5.57 13.11
N ASP A 321 0.89 -4.58 13.74
CA ASP A 321 1.42 -3.36 13.12
C ASP A 321 0.36 -2.61 12.29
N PHE A 322 -0.89 -2.60 12.77
CA PHE A 322 -2.07 -1.99 12.17
C PHE A 322 -2.43 -2.52 10.77
N ASN A 323 -1.87 -3.66 10.35
CA ASN A 323 -2.10 -4.21 9.02
C ASN A 323 -3.58 -4.56 8.78
N GLU A 324 -4.31 -5.05 9.80
CA GLU A 324 -5.76 -5.30 9.67
C GLU A 324 -6.55 -4.02 9.38
N LEU A 325 -6.24 -2.93 10.12
CA LEU A 325 -6.88 -1.62 9.92
C LEU A 325 -6.54 -1.07 8.53
N ILE A 326 -5.27 -1.14 8.13
CA ILE A 326 -4.83 -0.63 6.84
C ILE A 326 -5.42 -1.43 5.67
N LYS A 327 -5.50 -2.77 5.78
CA LYS A 327 -6.13 -3.62 4.77
C LYS A 327 -7.61 -3.32 4.60
N TRP A 328 -8.29 -2.90 5.66
CA TRP A 328 -9.69 -2.50 5.54
C TRP A 328 -9.82 -1.21 4.71
N ILE A 329 -8.99 -0.21 4.97
CA ILE A 329 -8.95 1.06 4.22
C ILE A 329 -8.47 0.83 2.76
N PHE A 330 -7.50 -0.06 2.59
CA PHE A 330 -6.86 -0.39 1.32
C PHE A 330 -6.81 -1.91 1.16
N PRO A 331 -7.84 -2.56 0.58
CA PRO A 331 -7.88 -4.02 0.41
C PRO A 331 -6.69 -4.61 -0.34
N GLU A 332 -6.13 -3.83 -1.28
CA GLU A 332 -4.93 -4.15 -2.07
C GLU A 332 -3.61 -3.95 -1.29
N TYR A 333 -3.66 -3.55 -0.01
CA TYR A 333 -2.46 -3.33 0.79
C TYR A 333 -1.81 -4.67 1.14
N GLU A 334 -0.68 -4.92 0.48
CA GLU A 334 0.23 -5.98 0.84
C GLU A 334 1.23 -5.48 1.88
N PRO A 335 1.26 -6.06 3.09
CA PRO A 335 2.10 -5.58 4.18
C PRO A 335 3.59 -5.76 3.92
N ASN A 336 3.95 -6.73 3.07
CA ASN A 336 5.32 -7.01 2.67
C ASN A 336 5.53 -6.54 1.23
N ILE A 337 6.49 -5.62 1.04
CA ILE A 337 6.75 -4.96 -0.24
C ILE A 337 7.23 -5.92 -1.34
N PHE A 338 7.62 -7.15 -0.98
CA PHE A 338 8.08 -8.19 -1.89
C PHE A 338 7.06 -9.31 -2.14
N ASN A 339 5.82 -9.19 -1.67
CA ASN A 339 4.80 -10.25 -1.85
C ASN A 339 4.57 -10.64 -3.31
N GLN A 340 4.76 -9.72 -4.25
CA GLN A 340 4.64 -9.97 -5.69
C GLN A 340 5.85 -10.70 -6.31
N CYS A 341 6.95 -10.89 -5.57
CA CYS A 341 8.13 -11.62 -6.05
C CYS A 341 7.84 -13.12 -6.05
N ASP A 342 7.84 -13.76 -7.22
CA ASP A 342 7.50 -15.18 -7.38
C ASP A 342 8.74 -16.09 -7.47
N CYS A 343 9.96 -15.54 -7.45
CA CYS A 343 11.21 -16.30 -7.43
C CYS A 343 12.37 -15.54 -6.76
N PHE A 344 13.43 -16.26 -6.38
CA PHE A 344 14.60 -15.70 -5.69
C PHE A 344 15.29 -14.58 -6.48
N GLY A 345 15.38 -14.69 -7.81
CA GLY A 345 16.06 -13.69 -8.64
C GLY A 345 15.36 -12.33 -8.61
N ILE A 346 14.03 -12.33 -8.73
CA ILE A 346 13.21 -11.09 -8.65
C ILE A 346 13.27 -10.50 -7.25
N LEU A 347 13.17 -11.34 -6.21
CA LEU A 347 13.29 -10.90 -4.83
C LEU A 347 14.65 -10.22 -4.58
N LEU A 348 15.76 -10.89 -4.88
CA LEU A 348 17.12 -10.37 -4.68
C LEU A 348 17.35 -9.06 -5.44
N HIS A 349 16.88 -8.96 -6.69
CA HIS A 349 16.99 -7.73 -7.48
C HIS A 349 16.19 -6.57 -6.87
N ASN A 350 14.91 -6.80 -6.57
CA ASN A 350 14.06 -5.76 -6.01
C ASN A 350 14.54 -5.33 -4.62
N SER A 351 15.03 -6.27 -3.81
CA SER A 351 15.54 -5.97 -2.48
C SER A 351 16.80 -5.12 -2.53
N ILE A 352 17.80 -5.49 -3.35
CA ILE A 352 19.03 -4.69 -3.45
C ILE A 352 18.76 -3.30 -4.05
N GLU A 353 17.82 -3.18 -4.99
CA GLU A 353 17.37 -1.89 -5.52
C GLU A 353 16.67 -1.02 -4.45
N GLN A 354 15.76 -1.59 -3.64
CA GLN A 354 15.13 -0.85 -2.55
C GLN A 354 16.14 -0.41 -1.49
N LEU A 355 17.12 -1.26 -1.17
CA LEU A 355 18.18 -0.93 -0.23
C LEU A 355 19.04 0.21 -0.78
N HIS A 356 19.43 0.16 -2.06
CA HIS A 356 20.12 1.28 -2.73
C HIS A 356 19.30 2.58 -2.67
N ARG A 357 17.98 2.55 -2.90
CA ARG A 357 17.16 3.78 -2.85
C ARG A 357 17.17 4.45 -1.47
N ILE A 358 17.32 3.67 -0.40
CA ILE A 358 17.40 4.16 0.98
C ILE A 358 18.82 4.63 1.29
N THR A 359 19.83 3.81 1.00
CA THR A 359 21.22 4.13 1.34
C THR A 359 21.76 5.23 0.44
N LYS A 360 21.47 5.17 -0.86
CA LYS A 360 22.15 5.92 -1.94
C LYS A 360 23.66 5.70 -1.96
N ALA A 361 24.12 4.65 -1.29
CA ALA A 361 25.48 4.18 -1.37
C ALA A 361 25.65 3.40 -2.67
N ASP A 362 26.85 3.45 -3.23
CA ASP A 362 27.26 2.74 -4.44
C ASP A 362 28.01 1.43 -4.10
N TYR A 363 27.83 0.95 -2.86
CA TYR A 363 28.36 -0.31 -2.36
C TYR A 363 27.38 -0.92 -1.35
N ASN A 364 26.48 -1.77 -1.85
CA ASN A 364 25.48 -2.49 -1.08
C ASN A 364 25.59 -3.99 -1.38
N GLN A 365 25.40 -4.84 -0.37
CA GLN A 365 25.47 -6.30 -0.50
C GLN A 365 24.45 -7.01 0.39
N ILE A 366 23.74 -7.99 -0.15
CA ILE A 366 22.99 -8.99 0.60
C ILE A 366 23.81 -10.29 0.61
N ALA A 367 24.28 -10.66 1.79
CA ALA A 367 24.97 -11.93 2.03
C ALA A 367 24.08 -12.89 2.83
N LEU A 368 24.00 -14.15 2.40
CA LEU A 368 23.21 -15.19 3.08
C LEU A 368 24.13 -16.28 3.62
N GLY A 369 23.68 -16.91 4.69
CA GLY A 369 24.34 -18.06 5.29
C GLY A 369 24.36 -19.24 4.32
N ILE A 370 25.54 -19.74 4.01
CA ILE A 370 25.72 -20.96 3.20
C ILE A 370 26.41 -22.04 4.01
N LYS A 371 26.14 -23.29 3.64
CA LYS A 371 26.91 -24.42 4.16
C LYS A 371 28.12 -24.63 3.24
N THR A 372 29.32 -24.42 3.77
CA THR A 372 30.56 -24.62 2.99
C THR A 372 31.01 -26.08 3.03
N ASP A 373 30.82 -26.76 4.17
CA ASP A 373 31.10 -28.20 4.39
C ASP A 373 30.18 -28.79 5.49
N SER A 374 30.33 -30.08 5.87
CA SER A 374 29.52 -30.75 6.91
C SER A 374 29.53 -30.03 8.28
N HIS A 375 30.58 -29.26 8.60
CA HIS A 375 30.76 -28.60 9.90
C HIS A 375 31.00 -27.08 9.83
N LYS A 376 31.01 -26.46 8.64
CA LYS A 376 31.32 -25.03 8.49
C LYS A 376 30.17 -24.28 7.82
N THR A 377 29.75 -23.19 8.45
CA THR A 377 28.86 -22.19 7.88
C THR A 377 29.68 -20.99 7.45
N GLY A 378 29.36 -20.46 6.27
CA GLY A 378 29.98 -19.27 5.71
C GLY A 378 28.93 -18.26 5.31
N LEU A 379 29.37 -17.10 4.86
CA LEU A 379 28.52 -16.08 4.26
C LEU A 379 28.90 -15.92 2.79
N MET A 380 27.88 -15.79 1.94
CA MET A 380 28.07 -15.55 0.51
C MET A 380 27.13 -14.46 0.00
N VAL A 381 27.65 -13.55 -0.81
CA VAL A 381 26.90 -12.47 -1.45
C VAL A 381 26.07 -13.04 -2.62
N PHE A 382 24.75 -12.79 -2.54
CA PHE A 382 23.77 -13.20 -3.55
C PHE A 382 23.11 -12.02 -4.26
N ALA A 383 23.17 -10.81 -3.70
CA ALA A 383 22.82 -9.59 -4.41
C ALA A 383 23.82 -8.48 -4.08
N ASP A 384 24.25 -7.72 -5.07
CA ASP A 384 25.04 -6.52 -4.83
C ASP A 384 24.72 -5.38 -5.81
N ASP A 385 24.96 -4.17 -5.31
CA ASP A 385 24.95 -2.92 -6.05
C ASP A 385 26.28 -2.24 -5.76
N ILE A 386 27.23 -2.43 -6.68
CA ILE A 386 28.62 -2.02 -6.49
C ILE A 386 29.09 -1.32 -7.75
N ALA A 387 29.54 -0.06 -7.61
CA ALA A 387 30.11 0.70 -8.71
C ALA A 387 31.28 -0.04 -9.37
N GLY A 388 31.38 0.00 -10.70
CA GLY A 388 32.33 -0.82 -11.47
C GLY A 388 33.81 -0.60 -11.17
N TYR A 389 34.16 0.49 -10.46
CA TYR A 389 35.54 0.77 -10.03
C TYR A 389 35.90 0.14 -8.67
N LYS A 390 34.92 -0.42 -7.94
CA LYS A 390 35.14 -1.05 -6.63
C LYS A 390 35.32 -2.55 -6.78
N GLN A 391 36.13 -3.13 -5.88
CA GLN A 391 36.38 -4.57 -5.87
C GLN A 391 35.12 -5.32 -5.46
N ARG A 392 34.86 -6.46 -6.13
CA ARG A 392 33.72 -7.33 -5.83
C ARG A 392 34.21 -8.68 -5.34
N TYR A 393 33.62 -9.16 -4.26
CA TYR A 393 33.83 -10.50 -3.73
C TYR A 393 32.48 -11.14 -3.43
N ARG A 394 32.39 -12.44 -3.65
CA ARG A 394 31.17 -13.21 -3.34
C ARG A 394 31.31 -14.01 -2.06
N LEU A 395 32.48 -14.57 -1.78
CA LEU A 395 32.72 -15.30 -0.53
C LEU A 395 33.15 -14.30 0.55
N VAL A 396 32.40 -14.26 1.64
CA VAL A 396 32.70 -13.40 2.78
C VAL A 396 33.60 -14.18 3.73
N VAL A 397 34.72 -13.57 4.11
CA VAL A 397 35.60 -14.11 5.15
C VAL A 397 34.79 -14.10 6.45
N MET A 398 34.83 -15.20 7.21
CA MET A 398 34.16 -15.27 8.52
C MET A 398 34.95 -14.52 9.61
N ASP A 399 35.30 -13.28 9.30
CA ASP A 399 36.01 -12.30 10.11
C ASP A 399 35.49 -10.89 9.74
N GLY A 400 35.72 -9.89 10.59
CA GLY A 400 35.22 -8.52 10.39
C GLY A 400 33.72 -8.31 10.69
N LEU A 401 33.19 -7.15 10.29
CA LEU A 401 31.89 -6.65 10.74
C LEU A 401 30.70 -7.48 10.24
N MET A 402 30.72 -7.93 8.97
CA MET A 402 29.71 -8.84 8.42
C MET A 402 29.59 -10.14 9.24
N ALA A 403 30.71 -10.77 9.56
CA ALA A 403 30.74 -11.99 10.36
C ALA A 403 30.28 -11.74 11.80
N LYS A 404 30.73 -10.63 12.41
CA LYS A 404 30.29 -10.23 13.76
C LYS A 404 28.79 -10.01 13.85
N SER A 405 28.19 -9.30 12.88
CA SER A 405 26.74 -9.09 12.85
C SER A 405 25.99 -10.41 12.65
N TYR A 406 26.49 -11.29 11.78
CA TYR A 406 25.89 -12.59 11.53
C TYR A 406 25.89 -13.50 12.77
N VAL A 407 27.00 -13.54 13.52
CA VAL A 407 27.14 -14.38 14.72
C VAL A 407 26.38 -13.80 15.91
N THR A 408 26.47 -12.49 16.15
CA THR A 408 25.84 -11.85 17.31
C THR A 408 24.37 -11.52 17.10
N GLY A 409 23.96 -11.35 15.84
CA GLY A 409 22.65 -10.81 15.50
C GLY A 409 22.49 -9.32 15.85
N ASN A 410 23.57 -8.58 16.09
CA ASN A 410 23.49 -7.16 16.40
C ASN A 410 23.61 -6.29 15.14
N ASN A 411 22.88 -5.17 15.14
CA ASN A 411 23.08 -4.11 14.16
C ASN A 411 24.42 -3.42 14.45
N ILE A 412 25.24 -3.24 13.44
CA ILE A 412 26.53 -2.54 13.55
C ILE A 412 26.44 -1.28 12.70
N LEU A 413 26.71 -0.14 13.32
CA LEU A 413 26.75 1.17 12.67
C LEU A 413 28.11 1.80 13.00
N VAL A 414 28.97 1.92 11.99
CA VAL A 414 30.31 2.48 12.13
C VAL A 414 30.36 3.82 11.42
N ASN A 415 30.38 4.90 12.21
CA ASN A 415 30.40 6.27 11.68
C ASN A 415 31.76 6.66 11.08
N ASN A 416 32.85 6.07 11.58
CA ASN A 416 34.20 6.28 11.07
C ASN A 416 34.99 4.96 11.20
N VAL A 417 35.25 4.29 10.08
CA VAL A 417 35.94 2.99 10.08
C VAL A 417 37.38 3.05 10.59
N LYS A 418 38.03 4.22 10.57
CA LYS A 418 39.39 4.38 11.14
C LYS A 418 39.42 4.26 12.66
N GLN A 419 38.27 4.42 13.31
CA GLN A 419 38.12 4.30 14.76
C GLN A 419 37.64 2.90 15.17
N GLU A 420 37.32 2.03 14.21
CA GLU A 420 36.81 0.69 14.46
C GLU A 420 37.94 -0.33 14.40
N VAL A 421 38.21 -0.97 15.54
CA VAL A 421 39.36 -1.88 15.71
C VAL A 421 39.15 -3.18 14.94
N GLU A 422 37.89 -3.61 14.80
CA GLU A 422 37.51 -4.85 14.12
C GLU A 422 37.16 -4.64 12.64
N TYR A 423 37.45 -3.45 12.10
CA TYR A 423 37.20 -3.15 10.70
C TYR A 423 38.19 -3.88 9.80
N PHE A 424 37.65 -4.64 8.85
CA PHE A 424 38.43 -5.30 7.81
C PHE A 424 38.34 -4.47 6.52
N CYS A 425 39.44 -3.83 6.13
CA CYS A 425 39.48 -2.96 4.95
C CYS A 425 39.46 -3.79 3.64
N ALA A 426 38.25 -4.10 3.17
CA ALA A 426 38.05 -4.73 1.86
C ALA A 426 37.98 -3.70 0.71
N VAL A 427 37.47 -2.48 1.00
CA VAL A 427 37.37 -1.36 0.07
C VAL A 427 38.05 -0.14 0.68
N PHE A 428 39.08 0.39 0.02
CA PHE A 428 39.93 1.44 0.57
C PHE A 428 39.21 2.79 0.75
N GLN A 429 38.21 3.06 -0.08
CA GLN A 429 37.46 4.33 -0.07
C GLN A 429 36.46 4.43 1.07
N THR A 430 36.11 3.31 1.71
CA THR A 430 35.09 3.23 2.75
C THR A 430 35.50 4.04 3.98
N LYS A 431 34.60 4.93 4.42
CA LYS A 431 34.74 5.78 5.60
C LYS A 431 33.69 5.50 6.66
N SER A 432 32.51 5.03 6.27
CA SER A 432 31.49 4.52 7.19
C SER A 432 30.82 3.26 6.63
N GLU A 433 30.32 2.42 7.52
CA GLU A 433 29.72 1.13 7.18
C GLU A 433 28.50 0.87 8.08
N VAL A 434 27.47 0.27 7.50
CA VAL A 434 26.34 -0.28 8.25
C VAL A 434 26.16 -1.76 7.89
N VAL A 435 26.11 -2.59 8.92
CA VAL A 435 25.86 -4.03 8.78
C VAL A 435 24.63 -4.40 9.59
N LEU A 436 23.60 -4.90 8.91
CA LEU A 436 22.34 -5.27 9.52
C LEU A 436 22.07 -6.77 9.36
N PRO A 437 21.72 -7.48 10.44
CA PRO A 437 21.38 -8.90 10.38
C PRO A 437 20.01 -9.11 9.73
N ILE A 438 19.94 -10.09 8.83
CA ILE A 438 18.69 -10.57 8.24
C ILE A 438 18.20 -11.71 9.14
N LYS A 439 17.05 -11.52 9.79
CA LYS A 439 16.54 -12.44 10.81
C LYS A 439 15.19 -13.02 10.42
N TYR A 440 15.01 -14.31 10.67
CA TYR A 440 13.71 -14.97 10.57
C TYR A 440 13.55 -15.99 11.70
N GLY A 441 12.38 -16.00 12.35
CA GLY A 441 12.09 -16.94 13.45
C GLY A 441 13.11 -16.91 14.59
N GLY A 442 13.70 -15.74 14.90
CA GLY A 442 14.73 -15.57 15.92
C GLY A 442 16.14 -16.04 15.53
N LYS A 443 16.36 -16.52 14.30
CA LYS A 443 17.68 -16.92 13.77
C LYS A 443 18.19 -15.90 12.76
N VAL A 444 19.51 -15.69 12.71
CA VAL A 444 20.15 -14.89 11.67
C VAL A 444 20.37 -15.78 10.44
N ILE A 445 19.82 -15.39 9.30
CA ILE A 445 19.92 -16.12 8.02
C ILE A 445 20.89 -15.48 7.04
N GLY A 446 21.34 -14.26 7.31
CA GLY A 446 22.24 -13.48 6.48
C GLY A 446 22.52 -12.11 7.07
N VAL A 447 23.19 -11.26 6.31
CA VAL A 447 23.48 -9.86 6.63
C VAL A 447 23.33 -8.99 5.38
N PHE A 448 22.91 -7.76 5.60
CA PHE A 448 23.04 -6.66 4.65
C PHE A 448 24.26 -5.83 5.03
N ASN A 449 25.13 -5.54 4.07
CA ASN A 449 26.28 -4.65 4.21
C ASN A 449 26.10 -3.44 3.29
N SER A 450 26.39 -2.24 3.78
CA SER A 450 26.44 -1.02 2.98
C SER A 450 27.61 -0.15 3.43
N GLU A 451 28.39 0.33 2.46
CA GLU A 451 29.63 1.08 2.67
C GLU A 451 29.55 2.45 1.99
N SER A 452 30.02 3.51 2.66
CA SER A 452 30.01 4.87 2.14
C SER A 452 31.40 5.51 2.22
N GLU A 453 31.72 6.34 1.22
CA GLU A 453 32.95 7.14 1.16
C GLU A 453 32.89 8.40 2.05
N GLU A 454 31.78 8.61 2.76
CA GLU A 454 31.56 9.70 3.71
C GLU A 454 31.56 9.17 5.15
N GLU A 455 32.09 9.95 6.10
CA GLU A 455 31.96 9.65 7.53
C GLU A 455 30.57 10.09 8.03
N ASN A 456 30.04 9.42 9.05
CA ASN A 456 28.71 9.70 9.64
C ASN A 456 27.55 9.66 8.62
N TYR A 457 27.69 8.88 7.55
CA TYR A 457 26.73 8.84 6.46
C TYR A 457 25.37 8.26 6.87
N TYR A 458 25.40 7.14 7.60
CA TYR A 458 24.20 6.43 8.03
C TYR A 458 23.66 6.99 9.34
N ASN A 459 22.36 7.28 9.39
CA ASN A 459 21.67 7.74 10.59
C ASN A 459 20.66 6.69 11.10
N GLN A 460 20.11 6.92 12.30
CA GLN A 460 19.15 6.00 12.91
C GLN A 460 17.87 5.80 12.08
N GLU A 461 17.41 6.83 11.39
CA GLU A 461 16.21 6.75 10.55
C GLU A 461 16.45 5.81 9.35
N MET A 462 17.59 5.94 8.66
CA MET A 462 17.99 5.02 7.59
C MET A 462 18.06 3.58 8.11
N VAL A 463 18.69 3.34 9.27
CA VAL A 463 18.78 1.99 9.87
C VAL A 463 17.40 1.39 10.13
N ILE A 464 16.44 2.19 10.61
CA ILE A 464 15.05 1.75 10.82
C ILE A 464 14.40 1.37 9.48
N GLN A 465 14.57 2.19 8.44
CA GLN A 465 14.01 1.92 7.12
C GLN A 465 14.61 0.66 6.47
N LEU A 466 15.93 0.51 6.54
CA LEU A 466 16.63 -0.68 6.03
C LEU A 466 16.18 -1.94 6.76
N THR A 467 16.08 -1.89 8.09
CA THR A 467 15.64 -3.05 8.89
C THR A 467 14.24 -3.51 8.47
N LYS A 468 13.31 -2.59 8.17
CA LYS A 468 11.96 -2.94 7.66
C LYS A 468 12.04 -3.70 6.33
N VAL A 469 12.86 -3.23 5.39
CA VAL A 469 13.08 -3.91 4.10
C VAL A 469 13.66 -5.31 4.31
N LEU A 470 14.60 -5.48 5.24
CA LEU A 470 15.21 -6.78 5.52
C LEU A 470 14.25 -7.77 6.19
N VAL A 471 13.29 -7.30 6.97
CA VAL A 471 12.19 -8.13 7.51
C VAL A 471 11.30 -8.64 6.38
N ASP A 472 10.84 -7.74 5.50
CA ASP A 472 10.03 -8.11 4.34
C ASP A 472 10.78 -9.11 3.43
N PHE A 473 12.07 -8.88 3.19
CA PHE A 473 12.91 -9.80 2.44
C PHE A 473 13.02 -11.17 3.12
N ALA A 474 13.25 -11.19 4.44
CA ALA A 474 13.39 -12.44 5.21
C ALA A 474 12.10 -13.27 5.19
N ASP A 475 10.94 -12.63 5.35
CA ASP A 475 9.66 -13.31 5.27
C ASP A 475 9.44 -13.91 3.88
N LYS A 476 9.70 -13.12 2.82
CA LYS A 476 9.46 -13.56 1.45
C LYS A 476 10.43 -14.63 0.98
N ILE A 477 11.71 -14.54 1.33
CA ILE A 477 12.70 -15.54 0.91
C ILE A 477 12.42 -16.92 1.53
N ILE A 478 11.88 -16.95 2.75
CA ILE A 478 11.46 -18.18 3.42
C ILE A 478 10.19 -18.75 2.77
N GLU A 479 9.22 -17.90 2.44
CA GLU A 479 8.02 -18.30 1.68
C GLU A 479 8.38 -18.94 0.34
N LEU A 480 9.39 -18.41 -0.35
CA LEU A 480 9.94 -18.97 -1.60
C LEU A 480 10.74 -20.27 -1.41
N GLY A 481 10.95 -20.72 -0.17
CA GLY A 481 11.55 -22.01 0.16
C GLY A 481 13.02 -21.98 0.57
N TYR A 482 13.57 -20.84 0.99
CA TYR A 482 14.93 -20.78 1.55
C TYR A 482 15.03 -21.56 2.87
N VAL A 483 16.07 -22.41 3.00
CA VAL A 483 16.22 -23.34 4.14
C VAL A 483 17.47 -23.12 5.01
N GLY A 484 18.16 -21.97 4.89
CA GLY A 484 19.27 -21.60 5.79
C GLY A 484 20.55 -22.44 5.66
N ASN A 485 20.56 -23.41 4.74
CA ASN A 485 21.67 -24.33 4.47
C ASN A 485 21.82 -24.60 2.96
N MET A 486 21.32 -23.69 2.14
CA MET A 486 21.46 -23.73 0.68
C MET A 486 22.92 -23.60 0.26
N THR A 487 23.25 -24.19 -0.88
CA THR A 487 24.54 -24.11 -1.54
C THR A 487 24.57 -22.93 -2.52
N GLN A 488 25.77 -22.58 -3.01
CA GLN A 488 25.94 -21.49 -3.99
C GLN A 488 25.14 -21.65 -5.29
N ASN A 489 24.72 -22.88 -5.63
CA ASN A 489 23.99 -23.18 -6.86
C ASN A 489 22.46 -23.10 -6.68
N ASP A 490 21.98 -23.05 -5.43
CA ASP A 490 20.53 -23.08 -5.14
C ASP A 490 19.89 -21.69 -5.24
N LEU A 491 20.70 -20.63 -5.19
CA LEU A 491 20.26 -19.25 -5.27
C LEU A 491 20.95 -18.51 -6.43
N PRO A 492 20.22 -17.68 -7.20
CA PRO A 492 20.83 -16.87 -8.23
C PRO A 492 21.68 -15.76 -7.62
N TYR A 493 22.69 -15.33 -8.36
CA TYR A 493 23.45 -14.12 -8.04
C TYR A 493 22.92 -12.95 -8.85
N VAL A 494 22.62 -11.85 -8.18
CA VAL A 494 22.13 -10.60 -8.79
C VAL A 494 23.17 -9.51 -8.60
N HIS A 495 23.48 -8.81 -9.68
CA HIS A 495 24.27 -7.59 -9.66
C HIS A 495 23.49 -6.49 -10.36
N ILE A 496 23.38 -5.34 -9.70
CA ILE A 496 22.85 -4.12 -10.31
C ILE A 496 23.91 -3.03 -10.28
N ILE A 497 23.74 -2.05 -11.16
CA ILE A 497 24.48 -0.79 -11.16
C ILE A 497 23.42 0.28 -11.37
N VAL A 498 23.14 1.07 -10.33
CA VAL A 498 22.11 2.11 -10.35
C VAL A 498 22.71 3.49 -10.55
#